data_AF-A0A954V3L0-F1
#
_entry.id   AF-A0A954V3L0-F1
#
_cell.length_a   1.000
_cell.length_b   1.000
_cell.length_c   1.000
_cell.angle_alpha   90.00
_cell.angle_beta   90.00
_cell.angle_gamma   90.00
#
_symmetry.space_group_name_H-M   'P 1'
#
loop_
_entity.id
_entity.type
_entity.pdbx_description
1 polymer ?
#
loop_
_entity_poly.entity_id
_entity_poly.type
_entity_poly.pdbx_seq_one_letter_code
_entity_poly.pdbx_strand_id
1 'polypeptide(L)'
;MASLITRLLSRFKTQKRSRRNRRQLDRRLRVEHMEARRLMAGDLGSIAGNVFTDLADDGYQVSDVGIAGVTVSLFKDAPGAGAGTLGAEDGAAIQTNVTDANGNYRFNGLSSIDDSTDQLYFVQQAPATGKLQRTSESLKTVTITPAMANGVEATNIDTYDSTPVSTSPAALTAAPSATASDQAATIAGEALGGQRDIQVNNTTAPGGQNLDVEVTGGLLSISPGPGVTGNVIVSYDGVDASADTLDHTTLGPVDLTANSGEAFQFLVGSETGNTLTVDVYSGGTNFSSVTVPLVVTPGGIATDNLIIPFSSLTTSGGTGADLTAVTAVRFQVNVSAGADAQINFTRIVAPDVTTRNFANLNPMSLGNLVFRDNNNNGLRDTGEPGIPGVRVELYEDTNANGTYDAGTDTAVGAAQTTDANGNYLFSNLLPGDYIALIPISQFAAGQALEGLLTSTDPAPDPDTVVTNDDDNGALIAGVGVATAAITLASGTEPTNDGDTDNNSNLTLDFGFSPQIDLGVVKTANVTTVQAGNQITYTLTVTNAGPAAATNVVVKDDLPNLSPDALVIVSATATGGGVVTQPGNANG
;
A
#
# COMPACT_ATOMS: atom_id res chain seq x y z
N MET A 1 -25.93 48.59 -92.07
CA MET A 1 -26.99 47.79 -92.73
C MET A 1 -27.34 46.63 -91.81
N ALA A 2 -28.62 46.59 -91.38
CA ALA A 2 -29.34 45.56 -90.59
C ALA A 2 -28.63 45.04 -89.31
N SER A 3 -28.93 45.43 -88.06
CA SER A 3 -30.19 45.68 -87.32
C SER A 3 -31.19 44.54 -87.36
N LEU A 4 -31.44 43.94 -86.18
CA LEU A 4 -32.72 43.56 -85.54
C LEU A 4 -32.42 42.39 -84.55
N ILE A 5 -32.67 42.36 -83.23
CA ILE A 5 -33.45 43.12 -82.22
C ILE A 5 -32.89 42.67 -80.84
N THR A 6 -32.30 43.55 -80.01
CA THR A 6 -32.87 44.16 -78.77
C THR A 6 -32.82 43.26 -77.52
N ARG A 7 -31.85 43.43 -76.61
CA ARG A 7 -31.92 44.25 -75.36
C ARG A 7 -33.09 43.90 -74.42
N LEU A 8 -32.79 43.30 -73.27
CA LEU A 8 -33.16 43.91 -71.99
C LEU A 8 -32.15 43.55 -70.89
N LEU A 9 -31.72 44.58 -70.18
CA LEU A 9 -30.57 44.61 -69.28
C LEU A 9 -30.85 43.98 -67.89
N SER A 10 -29.83 43.25 -67.44
CA SER A 10 -29.19 43.25 -66.11
C SER A 10 -29.92 43.89 -64.91
N ARG A 11 -29.98 43.17 -63.78
CA ARG A 11 -29.79 43.78 -62.44
C ARG A 11 -29.11 42.83 -61.44
N PHE A 12 -27.89 43.25 -61.09
CA PHE A 12 -27.21 43.26 -59.80
C PHE A 12 -26.60 42.00 -59.15
N LYS A 13 -25.27 42.13 -59.01
CA LYS A 13 -24.29 41.41 -58.17
C LYS A 13 -24.70 41.32 -56.69
N THR A 14 -24.40 40.17 -56.07
CA THR A 14 -23.80 39.93 -54.72
C THR A 14 -23.98 38.43 -54.42
N GLN A 15 -23.12 37.63 -53.79
CA GLN A 15 -21.79 37.74 -53.17
C GLN A 15 -21.35 36.29 -52.81
N LYS A 16 -20.04 36.03 -52.77
CA LYS A 16 -19.33 34.96 -52.02
C LYS A 16 -19.78 33.49 -52.18
N ARG A 17 -19.03 32.74 -53.00
CA ARG A 17 -18.87 31.28 -52.88
C ARG A 17 -18.13 30.95 -51.57
N SER A 18 -18.81 30.36 -50.61
CA SER A 18 -18.20 29.65 -49.48
C SER A 18 -17.81 28.24 -49.93
N ARG A 19 -16.51 27.93 -49.91
CA ARG A 19 -15.98 26.58 -50.11
C ARG A 19 -16.24 25.77 -48.83
N ARG A 20 -17.23 24.86 -48.86
CA ARG A 20 -17.37 23.81 -47.86
C ARG A 20 -16.31 22.73 -48.11
N ASN A 21 -15.24 22.75 -47.34
CA ASN A 21 -14.33 21.61 -47.19
C ASN A 21 -15.09 20.47 -46.51
N ARG A 22 -15.47 19.44 -47.26
CA ARG A 22 -15.83 18.14 -46.70
C ARG A 22 -14.54 17.49 -46.21
N ARG A 23 -14.28 17.54 -44.91
CA ARG A 23 -13.33 16.65 -44.25
C ARG A 23 -13.87 15.23 -44.42
N GLN A 24 -13.22 14.43 -45.28
CA GLN A 24 -13.31 12.98 -45.20
C GLN A 24 -12.77 12.62 -43.83
N LEU A 25 -13.67 12.20 -42.94
CA LEU A 25 -13.31 11.47 -41.75
C LEU A 25 -12.83 10.11 -42.25
N ASP A 26 -11.52 9.96 -42.36
CA ASP A 26 -10.87 8.65 -42.37
C ASP A 26 -11.24 7.98 -41.05
N ARG A 27 -12.37 7.26 -41.07
CA ARG A 27 -12.63 6.21 -40.08
C ARG A 27 -11.59 5.13 -40.36
N ARG A 28 -10.40 5.31 -39.78
CA ARG A 28 -9.54 4.17 -39.50
C ARG A 28 -10.38 3.26 -38.61
N LEU A 29 -10.78 2.11 -39.15
CA LEU A 29 -11.19 1.00 -38.31
C LEU A 29 -10.04 0.81 -37.33
N ARG A 30 -10.28 1.13 -36.04
CA ARG A 30 -9.56 0.47 -34.98
C ARG A 30 -9.88 -1.00 -35.21
N VAL A 31 -8.94 -1.70 -35.82
CA VAL A 31 -8.87 -3.14 -35.66
C VAL A 31 -8.63 -3.28 -34.16
N GLU A 32 -9.71 -3.46 -33.41
CA GLU A 32 -9.60 -4.17 -32.14
C GLU A 32 -8.83 -5.43 -32.54
N HIS A 33 -7.56 -5.52 -32.12
CA HIS A 33 -6.94 -6.82 -32.05
C HIS A 33 -7.90 -7.60 -31.16
N MET A 34 -8.73 -8.44 -31.77
CA MET A 34 -9.10 -9.68 -31.13
C MET A 34 -7.76 -10.33 -30.81
N GLU A 35 -7.23 -10.03 -29.63
CA GLU A 35 -6.55 -11.05 -28.85
C GLU A 35 -7.63 -12.13 -28.67
N ALA A 36 -7.80 -12.94 -29.71
CA ALA A 36 -8.26 -14.29 -29.53
C ALA A 36 -7.35 -14.79 -28.44
N ARG A 37 -7.90 -14.92 -27.22
CA ARG A 37 -7.21 -15.44 -26.05
C ARG A 37 -6.52 -16.70 -26.53
N ARG A 38 -5.23 -16.59 -26.85
CA ARG A 38 -4.33 -17.72 -26.74
C ARG A 38 -4.28 -17.92 -25.23
N LEU A 39 -5.22 -18.72 -24.74
CA LEU A 39 -5.22 -19.37 -23.43
C LEU A 39 -4.02 -20.32 -23.38
N MET A 40 -2.82 -19.81 -23.63
CA MET A 40 -1.61 -20.58 -23.88
C MET A 40 -0.41 -19.78 -23.35
N ALA A 41 -0.35 -19.63 -22.04
CA ALA A 41 0.86 -19.49 -21.22
C ALA A 41 0.43 -19.34 -19.75
N GLY A 42 1.13 -19.98 -18.82
CA GLY A 42 1.33 -19.49 -17.46
C GLY A 42 0.36 -18.49 -16.80
N ASP A 43 -0.89 -18.82 -16.48
CA ASP A 43 -1.70 -17.94 -15.60
C ASP A 43 -1.56 -18.33 -14.12
N LEU A 44 -0.40 -18.84 -13.68
CA LEU A 44 -0.18 -19.25 -12.29
C LEU A 44 0.45 -18.16 -11.43
N GLY A 45 0.68 -16.97 -11.96
CA GLY A 45 1.12 -15.84 -11.15
C GLY A 45 0.11 -15.58 -10.03
N SER A 46 0.61 -15.29 -8.83
CA SER A 46 -0.23 -15.01 -7.67
C SER A 46 0.29 -13.81 -6.88
N ILE A 47 -0.64 -13.03 -6.36
CA ILE A 47 -0.37 -11.96 -5.40
C ILE A 47 -1.17 -12.25 -4.15
N ALA A 48 -0.51 -12.30 -3.01
CA ALA A 48 -1.16 -12.48 -1.72
C ALA A 48 -0.63 -11.46 -0.71
N GLY A 49 -1.28 -11.38 0.44
CA GLY A 49 -0.76 -10.57 1.53
C GLY A 49 -1.75 -10.47 2.66
N ASN A 50 -1.43 -9.58 3.59
CA ASN A 50 -2.21 -9.33 4.78
C ASN A 50 -2.56 -7.84 4.89
N VAL A 51 -3.81 -7.54 5.25
CA VAL A 51 -4.22 -6.21 5.70
C VAL A 51 -4.28 -6.26 7.22
N PHE A 52 -3.51 -5.42 7.90
CA PHE A 52 -3.30 -5.50 9.34
C PHE A 52 -3.36 -4.12 10.01
N THR A 53 -3.57 -4.12 11.33
CA THR A 53 -3.33 -2.95 12.16
C THR A 53 -1.86 -2.91 12.54
N ASP A 54 -1.14 -1.90 12.05
CA ASP A 54 0.24 -1.62 12.41
C ASP A 54 0.23 -0.67 13.61
N LEU A 55 0.63 -1.15 14.80
CA LEU A 55 0.61 -0.31 16.01
C LEU A 55 1.91 0.47 16.18
N ALA A 56 3.03 -0.09 15.73
CA ALA A 56 4.37 0.48 15.90
C ALA A 56 4.84 1.28 14.68
N ASP A 57 4.08 1.24 13.57
CA ASP A 57 4.41 1.88 12.30
C ASP A 57 5.77 1.41 11.75
N ASP A 58 6.08 0.13 11.97
CA ASP A 58 7.33 -0.54 11.59
C ASP A 58 7.14 -1.55 10.45
N GLY A 59 5.95 -1.56 9.85
CA GLY A 59 5.56 -2.48 8.78
C GLY A 59 5.09 -3.82 9.34
N TYR A 60 4.90 -4.80 8.45
CA TYR A 60 4.27 -6.05 8.84
C TYR A 60 5.14 -6.91 9.78
N GLN A 61 4.64 -7.13 10.99
CA GLN A 61 5.13 -8.10 11.95
C GLN A 61 4.12 -9.24 12.16
N VAL A 62 4.61 -10.41 12.55
CA VAL A 62 3.75 -11.58 12.82
C VAL A 62 2.85 -11.36 14.05
N SER A 63 3.22 -10.43 14.93
CA SER A 63 2.41 -10.02 16.08
C SER A 63 1.24 -9.11 15.70
N ASP A 64 1.23 -8.54 14.49
CA ASP A 64 0.20 -7.61 14.09
C ASP A 64 -1.14 -8.30 13.87
N VAL A 65 -2.20 -7.57 14.18
CA VAL A 65 -3.56 -8.09 14.11
C VAL A 65 -4.12 -7.82 12.72
N GLY A 66 -4.41 -8.90 11.99
CA GLY A 66 -5.09 -8.85 10.70
C GLY A 66 -6.49 -8.25 10.79
N ILE A 67 -6.91 -7.53 9.76
CA ILE A 67 -8.20 -6.86 9.65
C ILE A 67 -9.09 -7.62 8.66
N ALA A 68 -10.16 -8.22 9.18
CA ALA A 68 -11.11 -8.98 8.38
C ALA A 68 -12.12 -8.09 7.63
N GLY A 69 -12.63 -8.57 6.50
CA GLY A 69 -13.72 -7.91 5.77
C GLY A 69 -13.30 -6.69 4.96
N VAL A 70 -11.99 -6.47 4.75
CA VAL A 70 -11.46 -5.37 3.94
C VAL A 70 -11.38 -5.77 2.47
N THR A 71 -11.87 -4.92 1.58
CA THR A 71 -11.79 -5.15 0.14
C THR A 71 -10.44 -4.70 -0.41
N VAL A 72 -9.73 -5.63 -1.05
CA VAL A 72 -8.52 -5.38 -1.84
C VAL A 72 -8.88 -5.55 -3.32
N SER A 73 -8.42 -4.63 -4.17
CA SER A 73 -8.73 -4.61 -5.60
C SER A 73 -7.46 -4.72 -6.44
N LEU A 74 -7.52 -5.52 -7.50
CA LEU A 74 -6.41 -5.73 -8.43
C LEU A 74 -6.74 -5.10 -9.77
N PHE A 75 -5.80 -4.32 -10.31
CA PHE A 75 -5.87 -3.71 -11.64
C PHE A 75 -4.70 -4.18 -12.49
N LYS A 76 -4.93 -4.33 -13.78
CA LYS A 76 -3.90 -4.70 -14.77
C LYS A 76 -3.46 -3.43 -15.49
N ASP A 77 -2.16 -3.14 -15.49
CA ASP A 77 -1.60 -1.97 -16.18
C ASP A 77 -1.81 -2.10 -17.70
N ALA A 78 -2.44 -1.09 -18.30
CA ALA A 78 -2.68 -1.04 -19.73
C ALA A 78 -1.47 -0.45 -20.47
N PRO A 79 -1.11 -0.99 -21.66
CA PRO A 79 -0.05 -0.41 -22.46
C PRO A 79 -0.49 0.95 -23.02
N GLY A 80 0.33 1.99 -22.88
CA GLY A 80 0.00 3.29 -23.45
C GLY A 80 0.50 4.51 -22.68
N ALA A 81 -0.25 5.60 -22.79
CA ALA A 81 0.10 6.89 -22.23
C ALA A 81 -0.39 6.96 -20.77
N GLY A 82 0.45 6.47 -19.85
CA GLY A 82 0.06 6.30 -18.45
C GLY A 82 0.53 4.97 -17.86
N ALA A 83 1.15 4.11 -18.67
CA ALA A 83 1.78 2.88 -18.21
C ALA A 83 2.69 3.14 -17.00
N GLY A 84 2.55 2.30 -15.98
CA GLY A 84 3.24 2.46 -14.70
C GLY A 84 2.52 3.33 -13.66
N THR A 85 1.36 3.91 -14.00
CA THR A 85 0.52 4.66 -13.06
C THR A 85 -0.93 4.24 -13.18
N LEU A 86 -1.57 3.93 -12.04
CA LEU A 86 -2.99 3.59 -12.03
C LEU A 86 -3.83 4.79 -12.48
N GLY A 87 -4.54 4.64 -13.60
CA GLY A 87 -5.33 5.69 -14.22
C GLY A 87 -6.55 5.16 -14.96
N ALA A 88 -7.22 6.04 -15.70
CA ALA A 88 -8.44 5.69 -16.44
C ALA A 88 -8.19 4.71 -17.59
N GLU A 89 -6.95 4.59 -18.07
CA GLU A 89 -6.57 3.66 -19.15
C GLU A 89 -6.58 2.19 -18.67
N ASP A 90 -6.41 1.94 -17.37
CA ASP A 90 -6.37 0.59 -16.77
C ASP A 90 -7.77 -0.02 -16.53
N GLY A 91 -8.82 0.79 -16.68
CA GLY A 91 -10.20 0.36 -16.54
C GLY A 91 -10.60 0.02 -15.10
N ALA A 92 -11.50 -0.96 -14.96
CA ALA A 92 -12.00 -1.41 -13.66
C ALA A 92 -11.11 -2.51 -13.09
N ALA A 93 -11.24 -2.76 -11.78
CA ALA A 93 -10.55 -3.87 -11.12
C ALA A 93 -10.88 -5.20 -11.82
N ILE A 94 -9.85 -5.96 -12.16
CA ILE A 94 -9.97 -7.27 -12.83
C ILE A 94 -10.33 -8.38 -11.83
N GLN A 95 -9.96 -8.20 -10.56
CA GLN A 95 -10.32 -9.07 -9.45
C GLN A 95 -10.50 -8.22 -8.18
N THR A 96 -11.38 -8.67 -7.29
CA THR A 96 -11.51 -8.15 -5.94
C THR A 96 -11.50 -9.31 -4.95
N ASN A 97 -10.88 -9.09 -3.80
CA ASN A 97 -10.81 -10.07 -2.72
C ASN A 97 -11.21 -9.37 -1.41
N VAL A 98 -11.90 -10.09 -0.54
CA VAL A 98 -12.27 -9.62 0.80
C VAL A 98 -11.45 -10.41 1.80
N THR A 99 -10.75 -9.69 2.69
CA THR A 99 -9.84 -10.33 3.64
C THR A 99 -10.56 -11.30 4.58
N ASP A 100 -9.90 -12.42 4.87
CA ASP A 100 -10.38 -13.43 5.80
C ASP A 100 -10.31 -12.96 7.28
N ALA A 101 -10.68 -13.85 8.22
CA ALA A 101 -10.64 -13.55 9.65
C ALA A 101 -9.26 -13.15 10.19
N ASN A 102 -8.19 -13.51 9.47
CA ASN A 102 -6.81 -13.20 9.82
C ASN A 102 -6.24 -12.04 8.98
N GLY A 103 -7.07 -11.34 8.19
CA GLY A 103 -6.63 -10.25 7.33
C GLY A 103 -5.99 -10.68 6.01
N ASN A 104 -5.97 -11.97 5.67
CA ASN A 104 -5.30 -12.44 4.45
C ASN A 104 -6.17 -12.23 3.21
N TYR A 105 -5.53 -11.92 2.10
CA TYR A 105 -6.13 -11.87 0.78
C TYR A 105 -5.24 -12.57 -0.26
N ARG A 106 -5.84 -13.00 -1.38
CA ARG A 106 -5.10 -13.62 -2.48
C ARG A 106 -5.78 -13.41 -3.84
N PHE A 107 -4.97 -13.15 -4.85
CA PHE A 107 -5.30 -13.15 -6.26
C PHE A 107 -4.49 -14.26 -6.95
N ASN A 108 -5.18 -15.08 -7.74
CA ASN A 108 -4.60 -16.17 -8.53
C ASN A 108 -4.93 -15.93 -9.99
N GLY A 109 -4.36 -16.72 -10.91
CA GLY A 109 -4.73 -16.60 -12.31
C GLY A 109 -4.04 -15.42 -13.00
N LEU A 110 -2.87 -14.98 -12.55
CA LEU A 110 -2.21 -13.78 -13.06
C LEU A 110 -1.23 -14.13 -14.16
N SER A 111 -1.26 -13.33 -15.23
CA SER A 111 -0.55 -13.57 -16.48
C SER A 111 0.61 -12.58 -16.64
N SER A 112 1.63 -12.95 -17.40
CA SER A 112 2.52 -11.98 -18.04
C SER A 112 1.82 -11.33 -19.26
N ILE A 113 2.51 -10.44 -19.98
CA ILE A 113 1.98 -9.90 -21.26
C ILE A 113 2.08 -10.99 -22.33
N ASP A 114 3.26 -11.61 -22.41
CA ASP A 114 3.57 -12.74 -23.30
C ASP A 114 4.69 -13.58 -22.67
N ASP A 115 5.24 -14.56 -23.40
CA ASP A 115 6.30 -15.46 -22.91
C ASP A 115 7.66 -14.78 -22.69
N SER A 116 7.79 -13.50 -23.00
CA SER A 116 9.04 -12.73 -22.94
C SER A 116 8.90 -11.36 -22.24
N THR A 117 7.68 -10.92 -21.95
CA THR A 117 7.39 -9.57 -21.48
C THR A 117 6.60 -9.60 -20.18
N ASP A 118 7.10 -8.90 -19.17
CA ASP A 118 6.49 -8.77 -17.86
C ASP A 118 5.17 -7.98 -17.91
N GLN A 119 4.24 -8.31 -17.02
CA GLN A 119 3.01 -7.54 -16.79
C GLN A 119 3.05 -6.83 -15.45
N LEU A 120 2.78 -5.52 -15.44
CA LEU A 120 2.59 -4.76 -14.21
C LEU A 120 1.13 -4.83 -13.74
N TYR A 121 0.95 -4.98 -12.43
CA TYR A 121 -0.32 -4.96 -11.74
C TYR A 121 -0.29 -3.92 -10.61
N PHE A 122 -1.45 -3.34 -10.34
CA PHE A 122 -1.67 -2.46 -9.19
C PHE A 122 -2.60 -3.15 -8.20
N VAL A 123 -2.19 -3.20 -6.94
CA VAL A 123 -2.98 -3.69 -5.83
C VAL A 123 -3.37 -2.49 -4.99
N GLN A 124 -4.67 -2.25 -4.87
CA GLN A 124 -5.20 -1.12 -4.13
C GLN A 124 -5.98 -1.61 -2.92
N GLN A 125 -5.75 -0.95 -1.78
CA GLN A 125 -6.61 -1.06 -0.61
C GLN A 125 -6.89 0.37 -0.11
N ALA A 126 -8.18 0.70 0.02
CA ALA A 126 -8.59 1.93 0.69
C ALA A 126 -8.57 1.70 2.21
N PRO A 127 -8.29 2.72 3.04
CA PRO A 127 -8.21 2.58 4.49
C PRO A 127 -9.39 1.79 5.08
N ALA A 128 -9.07 0.84 5.97
CA ALA A 128 -10.10 0.09 6.66
C ALA A 128 -11.00 1.03 7.48
N THR A 129 -12.24 0.63 7.72
CA THR A 129 -13.20 1.48 8.46
C THR A 129 -12.67 1.80 9.86
N GLY A 130 -12.59 3.10 10.19
CA GLY A 130 -12.07 3.56 11.49
C GLY A 130 -10.54 3.53 11.60
N LYS A 131 -9.82 3.33 10.49
CA LYS A 131 -8.37 3.34 10.41
C LYS A 131 -7.88 4.40 9.43
N LEU A 132 -6.60 4.74 9.53
CA LEU A 132 -5.90 5.61 8.59
C LEU A 132 -4.82 4.82 7.85
N GLN A 133 -4.31 5.40 6.76
CA GLN A 133 -3.17 4.87 6.03
C GLN A 133 -2.26 5.99 5.58
N ARG A 134 -0.96 5.69 5.52
CA ARG A 134 0.00 6.50 4.79
C ARG A 134 -0.28 6.41 3.29
N THR A 135 0.02 7.47 2.55
CA THR A 135 -0.23 7.53 1.10
C THR A 135 0.45 6.39 0.33
N SER A 136 1.66 6.00 0.75
CA SER A 136 2.44 4.89 0.21
C SER A 136 1.81 3.51 0.43
N GLU A 137 0.91 3.39 1.41
CA GLU A 137 0.26 2.13 1.73
C GLU A 137 -0.97 1.88 0.86
N SER A 138 -1.68 2.91 0.41
CA SER A 138 -2.96 2.75 -0.32
C SER A 138 -2.86 2.04 -1.68
N LEU A 139 -1.68 2.02 -2.31
CA LEU A 139 -1.46 1.48 -3.64
C LEU A 139 -0.07 0.85 -3.74
N LYS A 140 0.00 -0.43 -4.12
CA LYS A 140 1.24 -1.17 -4.31
C LYS A 140 1.33 -1.72 -5.73
N THR A 141 2.55 -1.79 -6.26
CA THR A 141 2.82 -2.34 -7.59
C THR A 141 3.44 -3.73 -7.50
N VAL A 142 3.08 -4.59 -8.44
CA VAL A 142 3.66 -5.94 -8.59
C VAL A 142 3.87 -6.24 -10.07
N THR A 143 5.05 -6.72 -10.40
CA THR A 143 5.38 -7.20 -11.75
C THR A 143 5.29 -8.72 -11.77
N ILE A 144 4.47 -9.27 -12.66
CA ILE A 144 4.39 -10.71 -12.93
C ILE A 144 5.23 -11.00 -14.18
N THR A 145 6.33 -11.72 -13.99
CA THR A 145 7.21 -12.14 -15.08
C THR A 145 6.68 -13.41 -15.76
N PRO A 146 7.10 -13.74 -16.99
CA PRO A 146 6.75 -15.01 -17.64
C PRO A 146 7.10 -16.24 -16.80
N ALA A 147 8.17 -16.19 -16.01
CA ALA A 147 8.55 -17.29 -15.12
C ALA A 147 7.52 -17.48 -13.98
N MET A 148 7.09 -16.38 -13.35
CA MET A 148 6.08 -16.41 -12.29
C MET A 148 4.72 -16.86 -12.83
N ALA A 149 4.36 -16.37 -14.02
CA ALA A 149 3.20 -16.80 -14.77
C ALA A 149 3.22 -18.33 -14.97
N ASN A 150 4.36 -18.90 -15.37
CA ASN A 150 4.52 -20.35 -15.56
C ASN A 150 4.55 -21.18 -14.26
N GLY A 151 4.64 -20.52 -13.10
CA GLY A 151 4.70 -21.17 -11.78
C GLY A 151 6.07 -21.75 -11.44
N VAL A 152 6.20 -22.15 -10.17
CA VAL A 152 7.39 -22.82 -9.63
C VAL A 152 7.15 -24.32 -9.58
N GLU A 153 8.20 -25.11 -9.77
CA GLU A 153 8.10 -26.56 -9.69
C GLU A 153 7.78 -27.03 -8.27
N ALA A 154 6.69 -27.77 -8.13
CA ALA A 154 6.26 -28.36 -6.87
C ALA A 154 6.69 -29.83 -6.74
N THR A 155 6.52 -30.60 -7.83
CA THR A 155 6.87 -32.03 -7.91
C THR A 155 7.29 -32.36 -9.34
N ASN A 156 8.45 -32.99 -9.52
CA ASN A 156 8.84 -33.56 -10.81
C ASN A 156 8.04 -34.83 -11.08
N ILE A 157 7.48 -34.96 -12.29
CA ILE A 157 6.90 -36.23 -12.76
C ILE A 157 7.91 -36.94 -13.64
N ASP A 158 8.56 -36.22 -14.54
CA ASP A 158 9.61 -36.77 -15.38
C ASP A 158 10.42 -35.67 -16.10
N THR A 159 11.69 -35.94 -16.41
CA THR A 159 12.59 -35.06 -17.18
C THR A 159 13.07 -35.66 -18.51
N TYR A 160 12.82 -36.96 -18.78
CA TYR A 160 13.23 -37.66 -20.01
C TYR A 160 14.75 -37.57 -20.31
N ASP A 161 15.58 -37.56 -19.27
CA ASP A 161 17.04 -37.50 -19.38
C ASP A 161 17.71 -38.88 -19.47
N SER A 162 16.96 -39.96 -19.23
CA SER A 162 17.38 -41.34 -19.44
C SER A 162 17.71 -41.66 -20.91
N THR A 163 18.40 -42.78 -21.13
CA THR A 163 18.91 -43.18 -22.47
C THR A 163 17.81 -43.14 -23.53
N PRO A 164 18.11 -42.72 -24.78
CA PRO A 164 17.10 -42.61 -25.84
C PRO A 164 16.26 -43.88 -25.99
N VAL A 165 14.94 -43.70 -26.00
CA VAL A 165 13.96 -44.77 -26.18
C VAL A 165 13.27 -44.52 -27.51
N SER A 166 13.26 -45.52 -28.40
CA SER A 166 12.53 -45.44 -29.66
C SER A 166 11.60 -46.63 -29.78
N THR A 167 10.34 -46.35 -30.06
CA THR A 167 9.26 -47.32 -30.23
C THR A 167 8.53 -47.02 -31.52
N SER A 168 8.33 -48.04 -32.36
CA SER A 168 7.58 -47.90 -33.60
C SER A 168 6.80 -49.20 -33.84
N PRO A 169 5.46 -49.18 -33.79
CA PRO A 169 4.66 -50.35 -34.04
C PRO A 169 4.86 -50.81 -35.49
N ALA A 170 4.81 -52.14 -35.69
CA ALA A 170 5.00 -52.73 -37.00
C ALA A 170 4.02 -52.16 -38.04
N ALA A 171 4.54 -51.90 -39.25
CA ALA A 171 3.74 -51.44 -40.38
C ALA A 171 2.51 -52.33 -40.62
N LEU A 172 1.31 -51.74 -40.67
CA LEU A 172 0.09 -52.46 -40.98
C LEU A 172 0.05 -52.79 -42.48
N THR A 173 0.29 -54.06 -42.82
CA THR A 173 0.30 -54.54 -44.22
C THR A 173 -1.08 -54.94 -44.75
N ALA A 174 -2.15 -54.85 -43.95
CA ALA A 174 -3.51 -55.23 -44.32
C ALA A 174 -4.54 -54.17 -43.87
N ALA A 175 -5.71 -54.16 -44.54
CA ALA A 175 -6.83 -53.20 -44.49
C ALA A 175 -7.19 -52.63 -43.08
N PRO A 176 -7.89 -51.47 -42.98
CA PRO A 176 -7.84 -50.50 -41.87
C PRO A 176 -8.54 -50.93 -40.55
N SER A 177 -8.74 -52.22 -40.30
CA SER A 177 -9.43 -52.74 -39.11
C SER A 177 -8.51 -53.37 -38.07
N ALA A 178 -7.19 -53.36 -38.26
CA ALA A 178 -6.23 -53.93 -37.30
C ALA A 178 -5.44 -52.82 -36.61
N THR A 179 -5.45 -52.80 -35.27
CA THR A 179 -4.57 -51.95 -34.45
C THR A 179 -3.23 -52.65 -34.27
N ALA A 180 -2.12 -52.00 -34.61
CA ALA A 180 -0.78 -52.45 -34.25
C ALA A 180 -0.31 -51.71 -32.99
N SER A 181 0.23 -52.44 -32.02
CA SER A 181 0.70 -51.89 -30.75
C SER A 181 2.13 -52.36 -30.48
N ASP A 182 2.96 -51.47 -29.93
CA ASP A 182 4.30 -51.77 -29.41
C ASP A 182 4.51 -51.05 -28.09
N GLN A 183 5.35 -51.59 -27.22
CA GLN A 183 5.61 -51.03 -25.89
C GLN A 183 7.10 -51.01 -25.55
N ALA A 184 7.54 -49.99 -24.82
CA ALA A 184 8.84 -49.94 -24.19
C ALA A 184 8.73 -49.47 -22.74
N ALA A 185 9.51 -50.12 -21.89
CA ALA A 185 9.61 -49.83 -20.47
C ALA A 185 11.06 -49.41 -20.15
N THR A 186 11.23 -48.25 -19.52
CA THR A 186 12.56 -47.70 -19.23
C THR A 186 12.67 -47.37 -17.76
N ILE A 187 13.67 -47.96 -17.09
CA ILE A 187 14.02 -47.57 -15.72
C ILE A 187 14.59 -46.16 -15.77
N ALA A 188 13.86 -45.24 -15.16
CA ALA A 188 14.08 -43.80 -15.20
C ALA A 188 13.99 -43.31 -13.76
N GLY A 189 15.15 -43.11 -13.10
CA GLY A 189 15.17 -42.70 -11.69
C GLY A 189 14.61 -41.29 -11.47
N GLU A 190 14.57 -40.50 -12.53
CA GLU A 190 13.92 -39.19 -12.63
C GLU A 190 12.39 -39.28 -12.70
N ALA A 191 11.84 -40.40 -13.20
CA ALA A 191 10.42 -40.59 -13.42
C ALA A 191 9.69 -40.89 -12.12
N LEU A 192 8.43 -40.44 -12.04
CA LEU A 192 7.53 -40.77 -10.96
C LEU A 192 7.36 -42.29 -10.89
N GLY A 193 7.72 -42.90 -9.76
CA GLY A 193 7.69 -44.36 -9.58
C GLY A 193 8.91 -45.11 -10.12
N GLY A 194 9.90 -44.40 -10.69
CA GLY A 194 11.19 -44.97 -11.09
C GLY A 194 11.18 -45.71 -12.44
N GLN A 195 10.06 -45.73 -13.14
CA GLN A 195 9.91 -46.30 -14.47
C GLN A 195 8.98 -45.44 -15.33
N ARG A 196 9.32 -45.35 -16.61
CA ARG A 196 8.47 -44.82 -17.67
C ARG A 196 8.07 -45.97 -18.57
N ASP A 197 6.76 -46.15 -18.74
CA ASP A 197 6.22 -47.11 -19.68
C ASP A 197 5.51 -46.39 -20.82
N ILE A 198 5.90 -46.71 -22.05
CA ILE A 198 5.35 -46.13 -23.28
C ILE A 198 4.68 -47.24 -24.09
N GLN A 199 3.45 -46.99 -24.55
CA GLN A 199 2.77 -47.79 -25.56
C GLN A 199 2.40 -46.93 -26.76
N VAL A 200 2.70 -47.43 -27.95
CA VAL A 200 2.36 -46.77 -29.22
C VAL A 200 1.34 -47.62 -29.94
N ASN A 201 0.15 -47.06 -30.18
CA ASN A 201 -0.90 -47.74 -30.93
C ASN A 201 -1.14 -47.04 -32.27
N ASN A 202 -0.91 -47.78 -33.36
CA ASN A 202 -1.25 -47.37 -34.71
C ASN A 202 -2.62 -47.95 -35.08
N THR A 203 -3.62 -47.07 -35.21
CA THR A 203 -5.03 -47.44 -35.41
C THR A 203 -5.44 -47.43 -36.87
N THR A 204 -4.88 -46.51 -37.67
CA THR A 204 -5.02 -46.51 -39.12
C THR A 204 -3.68 -46.21 -39.77
N ALA A 205 -3.27 -47.00 -40.76
CA ALA A 205 -2.06 -46.73 -41.54
C ALA A 205 -2.29 -47.01 -43.03
N PRO A 206 -2.53 -45.97 -43.84
CA PRO A 206 -2.57 -46.11 -45.28
C PRO A 206 -1.19 -46.56 -45.79
N GLY A 207 -1.15 -47.68 -46.54
CA GLY A 207 0.04 -48.07 -47.30
C GLY A 207 1.24 -48.58 -46.48
N GLY A 208 1.05 -49.03 -45.24
CA GLY A 208 2.13 -49.60 -44.41
C GLY A 208 3.04 -48.57 -43.76
N GLN A 209 2.53 -47.37 -43.48
CA GLN A 209 3.24 -46.32 -42.75
C GLN A 209 3.22 -46.56 -41.23
N ASN A 210 4.25 -46.09 -40.52
CA ASN A 210 4.38 -46.23 -39.07
C ASN A 210 3.94 -44.97 -38.31
N LEU A 211 3.72 -45.15 -37.00
CA LEU A 211 3.63 -44.07 -36.02
C LEU A 211 4.93 -44.10 -35.22
N ASP A 212 5.90 -43.28 -35.61
CA ASP A 212 7.22 -43.30 -34.98
C ASP A 212 7.22 -42.44 -33.71
N VAL A 213 7.76 -42.99 -32.62
CA VAL A 213 7.90 -42.30 -31.35
C VAL A 213 9.35 -42.40 -30.87
N GLU A 214 9.92 -41.25 -30.53
CA GLU A 214 11.30 -41.14 -30.08
C GLU A 214 11.40 -40.22 -28.87
N VAL A 215 12.10 -40.69 -27.84
CA VAL A 215 12.55 -39.89 -26.70
C VAL A 215 14.01 -39.51 -26.92
N THR A 216 14.25 -38.24 -27.25
CA THR A 216 15.60 -37.70 -27.45
C THR A 216 15.66 -36.26 -26.94
N GLY A 217 16.70 -35.93 -26.17
CA GLY A 217 16.97 -34.55 -25.73
C GLY A 217 15.90 -33.98 -24.78
N GLY A 218 15.27 -34.81 -23.95
CA GLY A 218 14.20 -34.38 -23.02
C GLY A 218 12.84 -34.15 -23.68
N LEU A 219 12.64 -34.61 -24.92
CA LEU A 219 11.38 -34.48 -25.66
C LEU A 219 10.89 -35.83 -26.15
N LEU A 220 9.58 -36.07 -26.01
CA LEU A 220 8.86 -37.11 -26.73
C LEU A 220 8.42 -36.54 -28.09
N SER A 221 9.03 -37.03 -29.16
CA SER A 221 8.66 -36.71 -30.54
C SER A 221 7.75 -37.81 -31.09
N ILE A 222 6.62 -37.41 -31.66
CA ILE A 222 5.60 -38.27 -32.25
C ILE A 222 5.45 -37.86 -33.71
N SER A 223 5.81 -38.77 -34.61
CA SER A 223 5.86 -38.54 -36.05
C SER A 223 5.03 -39.59 -36.79
N PRO A 224 3.72 -39.37 -36.96
CA PRO A 224 2.88 -40.22 -37.80
C PRO A 224 3.26 -40.10 -39.28
N GLY A 225 3.36 -41.22 -39.99
CA GLY A 225 3.40 -41.19 -41.45
C GLY A 225 2.13 -40.58 -42.07
N PRO A 226 2.14 -40.23 -43.38
CA PRO A 226 0.99 -39.60 -44.02
C PRO A 226 -0.30 -40.42 -43.88
N GLY A 227 -1.34 -39.79 -43.32
CA GLY A 227 -2.63 -40.42 -43.12
C GLY A 227 -2.71 -41.41 -41.96
N VAL A 228 -1.65 -41.56 -41.16
CA VAL A 228 -1.62 -42.42 -39.98
C VAL A 228 -2.34 -41.77 -38.81
N THR A 229 -3.22 -42.51 -38.14
CA THR A 229 -3.83 -42.10 -36.85
C THR A 229 -3.55 -43.12 -35.76
N GLY A 230 -3.52 -42.68 -34.52
CA GLY A 230 -3.17 -43.54 -33.39
C GLY A 230 -3.20 -42.82 -32.06
N ASN A 231 -2.65 -43.45 -31.04
CA ASN A 231 -2.35 -42.79 -29.78
C ASN A 231 -1.01 -43.28 -29.21
N VAL A 232 -0.42 -42.42 -28.39
CA VAL A 232 0.78 -42.74 -27.61
C VAL A 232 0.38 -42.60 -26.15
N ILE A 233 0.55 -43.67 -25.38
CA ILE A 233 0.26 -43.74 -23.96
C ILE A 233 1.58 -43.75 -23.21
N VAL A 234 1.69 -42.91 -22.19
CA VAL A 234 2.77 -42.94 -21.21
C VAL A 234 2.15 -43.12 -19.83
N SER A 235 2.57 -44.14 -19.08
CA SER A 235 2.14 -44.35 -17.70
C SER A 235 3.28 -44.18 -16.71
N TYR A 236 2.88 -43.77 -15.50
CA TYR A 236 3.69 -43.67 -14.30
C TYR A 236 2.93 -44.32 -13.16
N ASP A 237 3.14 -45.60 -12.97
CA ASP A 237 2.45 -46.47 -12.03
C ASP A 237 3.42 -47.36 -11.23
N GLY A 238 4.72 -47.14 -11.43
CA GLY A 238 5.80 -47.84 -10.76
C GLY A 238 6.38 -48.92 -11.66
N VAL A 239 7.20 -49.81 -11.08
CA VAL A 239 7.98 -50.75 -11.89
C VAL A 239 7.15 -52.00 -12.24
N ASP A 240 6.56 -52.05 -13.42
CA ASP A 240 5.76 -53.18 -13.92
C ASP A 240 6.00 -53.55 -15.41
N ALA A 241 6.68 -52.68 -16.16
CA ALA A 241 6.97 -52.80 -17.59
C ALA A 241 5.74 -52.83 -18.52
N SER A 242 4.64 -52.17 -18.15
CA SER A 242 3.39 -52.15 -18.90
C SER A 242 2.72 -50.77 -18.90
N ALA A 243 2.59 -50.15 -20.08
CA ALA A 243 1.91 -48.85 -20.18
C ALA A 243 0.37 -48.95 -20.28
N ASP A 244 -0.15 -50.14 -20.62
CA ASP A 244 -1.59 -50.37 -20.86
C ASP A 244 -2.31 -50.85 -19.59
N THR A 245 -1.68 -51.79 -18.87
CA THR A 245 -2.22 -52.33 -17.62
C THR A 245 -1.61 -51.56 -16.46
N LEU A 246 -2.41 -50.74 -15.78
CA LEU A 246 -1.92 -49.90 -14.68
C LEU A 246 -1.71 -50.71 -13.38
N ASP A 247 -0.52 -50.61 -12.77
CA ASP A 247 -0.21 -51.10 -11.42
C ASP A 247 -0.45 -50.02 -10.35
N HIS A 248 -1.54 -50.15 -9.59
CA HIS A 248 -1.86 -49.20 -8.53
C HIS A 248 -1.13 -49.47 -7.20
N THR A 249 -0.14 -50.36 -7.17
CA THR A 249 0.51 -50.84 -5.94
C THR A 249 1.99 -50.48 -5.85
N THR A 250 2.68 -50.33 -6.98
CA THR A 250 4.13 -50.14 -7.03
C THR A 250 4.59 -48.69 -6.90
N LEU A 251 3.81 -47.72 -7.36
CA LEU A 251 4.11 -46.30 -7.15
C LEU A 251 4.02 -45.87 -5.68
N GLY A 252 3.10 -46.49 -4.92
CA GLY A 252 2.67 -46.01 -3.60
C GLY A 252 1.81 -44.73 -3.69
N PRO A 253 1.20 -44.27 -2.59
CA PRO A 253 0.42 -43.03 -2.61
C PRO A 253 1.35 -41.81 -2.72
N VAL A 254 1.19 -41.04 -3.78
CA VAL A 254 1.91 -39.80 -4.05
C VAL A 254 0.98 -38.61 -3.86
N ASP A 255 1.42 -37.61 -3.10
CA ASP A 255 0.71 -36.34 -2.96
C ASP A 255 1.17 -35.35 -4.05
N LEU A 256 0.37 -35.19 -5.10
CA LEU A 256 0.63 -34.21 -6.16
C LEU A 256 0.31 -32.77 -5.73
N THR A 257 -0.36 -32.58 -4.59
CA THR A 257 -0.66 -31.26 -4.02
C THR A 257 0.42 -30.77 -3.05
N ALA A 258 1.39 -31.63 -2.74
CA ALA A 258 2.57 -31.28 -1.96
C ALA A 258 3.25 -30.02 -2.54
N ASN A 259 3.83 -29.20 -1.66
CA ASN A 259 4.43 -27.91 -2.02
C ASN A 259 3.47 -26.95 -2.75
N SER A 260 2.15 -27.07 -2.50
CA SER A 260 1.09 -26.28 -3.15
C SER A 260 0.97 -26.54 -4.65
N GLY A 261 1.23 -27.77 -5.10
CA GLY A 261 1.01 -28.16 -6.48
C GLY A 261 -0.45 -27.97 -6.90
N GLU A 262 -0.68 -27.29 -8.02
CA GLU A 262 -2.03 -26.92 -8.49
C GLU A 262 -2.28 -27.26 -9.97
N ALA A 263 -1.25 -27.51 -10.77
CA ALA A 263 -1.41 -27.78 -12.19
C ALA A 263 -0.29 -28.66 -12.75
N PHE A 264 -0.61 -29.39 -13.82
CA PHE A 264 0.40 -29.99 -14.68
C PHE A 264 0.94 -28.95 -15.64
N GLN A 265 2.26 -28.93 -15.86
CA GLN A 265 2.89 -28.15 -16.91
C GLN A 265 3.58 -29.07 -17.91
N PHE A 266 3.38 -28.75 -19.18
CA PHE A 266 3.99 -29.40 -20.34
C PHE A 266 4.59 -28.33 -21.25
N LEU A 267 5.72 -28.61 -21.89
CA LEU A 267 6.15 -27.85 -23.07
C LEU A 267 5.67 -28.62 -24.29
N VAL A 268 4.81 -28.04 -25.11
CA VAL A 268 4.13 -28.76 -26.20
C VAL A 268 4.27 -28.02 -27.51
N GLY A 269 4.19 -28.80 -28.58
CA GLY A 269 4.08 -28.34 -29.95
C GLY A 269 3.40 -29.41 -30.77
N SER A 270 2.53 -28.99 -31.68
CA SER A 270 1.77 -29.93 -32.48
C SER A 270 1.37 -29.32 -33.82
N GLU A 271 1.14 -30.18 -34.80
CA GLU A 271 0.32 -29.85 -35.94
C GLU A 271 -1.17 -29.95 -35.56
N THR A 272 -2.06 -29.49 -36.45
CA THR A 272 -3.48 -29.34 -36.11
C THR A 272 -4.17 -30.68 -35.87
N GLY A 273 -4.94 -30.77 -34.77
CA GLY A 273 -5.89 -31.85 -34.52
C GLY A 273 -5.44 -32.89 -33.49
N ASN A 274 -4.22 -32.80 -32.95
CA ASN A 274 -3.80 -33.68 -31.87
C ASN A 274 -4.36 -33.21 -30.52
N THR A 275 -4.62 -34.15 -29.61
CA THR A 275 -5.08 -33.85 -28.25
C THR A 275 -4.26 -34.59 -27.21
N LEU A 276 -4.19 -34.04 -26.00
CA LEU A 276 -3.61 -34.66 -24.83
C LEU A 276 -4.72 -34.98 -23.83
N THR A 277 -4.81 -36.25 -23.44
CA THR A 277 -5.64 -36.73 -22.35
C THR A 277 -4.74 -36.99 -21.14
N VAL A 278 -5.09 -36.44 -19.99
CA VAL A 278 -4.41 -36.68 -18.71
C VAL A 278 -5.38 -37.40 -17.79
N ASP A 279 -4.99 -38.58 -17.34
CA ASP A 279 -5.72 -39.38 -16.36
C ASP A 279 -4.89 -39.50 -15.07
N VAL A 280 -5.53 -39.26 -13.93
CA VAL A 280 -4.92 -39.39 -12.61
C VAL A 280 -5.72 -40.38 -11.79
N TYR A 281 -5.06 -41.35 -11.18
CA TYR A 281 -5.70 -42.45 -10.45
C TYR A 281 -5.34 -42.42 -8.97
N SER A 282 -6.32 -42.64 -8.10
CA SER A 282 -6.15 -42.82 -6.64
C SER A 282 -6.62 -44.22 -6.20
N GLY A 283 -6.32 -45.21 -7.04
CA GLY A 283 -6.77 -46.59 -6.98
C GLY A 283 -7.41 -47.05 -8.29
N GLY A 284 -7.59 -48.36 -8.44
CA GLY A 284 -7.97 -48.99 -9.72
C GLY A 284 -9.34 -48.62 -10.29
N THR A 285 -10.21 -47.93 -9.54
CA THR A 285 -11.52 -47.48 -10.03
C THR A 285 -11.77 -45.99 -9.84
N ASN A 286 -10.91 -45.29 -9.10
CA ASN A 286 -11.09 -43.88 -8.73
C ASN A 286 -10.13 -43.01 -9.54
N PHE A 287 -10.64 -42.36 -10.58
CA PHE A 287 -9.80 -41.54 -11.45
C PHE A 287 -10.53 -40.32 -12.00
N SER A 288 -9.75 -39.29 -12.30
CA SER A 288 -10.20 -38.07 -12.96
C SER A 288 -9.45 -37.90 -14.26
N SER A 289 -10.11 -37.33 -15.26
CA SER A 289 -9.58 -37.14 -16.60
C SER A 289 -9.83 -35.73 -17.11
N VAL A 290 -8.94 -35.25 -17.97
CA VAL A 290 -9.13 -34.06 -18.79
C VAL A 290 -8.53 -34.30 -20.16
N THR A 291 -9.21 -33.83 -21.22
CA THR A 291 -8.69 -33.86 -22.58
C THR A 291 -8.63 -32.45 -23.14
N VAL A 292 -7.46 -32.04 -23.60
CA VAL A 292 -7.20 -30.70 -24.14
C VAL A 292 -6.58 -30.80 -25.54
N PRO A 293 -6.85 -29.86 -26.45
CA PRO A 293 -6.11 -29.78 -27.70
C PRO A 293 -4.63 -29.44 -27.42
N LEU A 294 -3.71 -30.05 -28.16
CA LEU A 294 -2.30 -29.64 -28.11
C LEU A 294 -2.10 -28.29 -28.82
N VAL A 295 -1.12 -27.53 -28.35
CA VAL A 295 -0.83 -26.20 -28.90
C VAL A 295 -0.25 -26.33 -30.30
N VAL A 296 -0.86 -25.64 -31.26
CA VAL A 296 -0.40 -25.70 -32.65
C VAL A 296 0.80 -24.79 -32.82
N THR A 297 1.95 -25.37 -33.15
CA THR A 297 3.22 -24.67 -33.36
C THR A 297 3.77 -24.95 -34.76
N PRO A 298 4.58 -24.05 -35.33
CA PRO A 298 5.21 -24.30 -36.64
C PRO A 298 6.02 -25.60 -36.65
N GLY A 299 5.62 -26.55 -37.49
CA GLY A 299 6.28 -27.85 -37.62
C GLY A 299 6.13 -28.78 -36.42
N GLY A 300 5.16 -28.53 -35.53
CA GLY A 300 4.93 -29.35 -34.34
C GLY A 300 6.02 -29.26 -33.28
N ILE A 301 6.90 -28.26 -33.35
CA ILE A 301 8.03 -28.10 -32.43
C ILE A 301 7.55 -27.63 -31.06
N ALA A 302 8.02 -28.25 -29.98
CA ALA A 302 7.65 -27.88 -28.62
C ALA A 302 8.26 -26.53 -28.21
N THR A 303 7.47 -25.46 -28.28
CA THR A 303 7.89 -24.10 -27.92
C THR A 303 6.99 -23.43 -26.89
N ASP A 304 5.80 -23.97 -26.66
CA ASP A 304 4.76 -23.28 -25.89
C ASP A 304 4.42 -24.08 -24.62
N ASN A 305 4.17 -23.38 -23.52
CA ASN A 305 3.76 -24.02 -22.27
C ASN A 305 2.26 -24.28 -22.26
N LEU A 306 1.88 -25.53 -22.02
CA LEU A 306 0.52 -25.95 -21.72
C LEU A 306 0.39 -26.22 -20.22
N ILE A 307 -0.50 -25.47 -19.58
CA ILE A 307 -0.83 -25.66 -18.17
C ILE A 307 -2.22 -26.23 -18.04
N ILE A 308 -2.35 -27.32 -17.29
CA ILE A 308 -3.61 -28.00 -17.02
C ILE A 308 -3.86 -27.95 -15.52
N PRO A 309 -4.70 -27.01 -15.03
CA PRO A 309 -5.05 -26.91 -13.62
C PRO A 309 -5.73 -28.20 -13.14
N PHE A 310 -5.44 -28.62 -11.91
CA PHE A 310 -6.11 -29.74 -11.27
C PHE A 310 -7.64 -29.56 -11.21
N SER A 311 -8.11 -28.32 -11.12
CA SER A 311 -9.53 -27.97 -11.16
C SER A 311 -10.22 -28.26 -12.51
N SER A 312 -9.45 -28.49 -13.58
CA SER A 312 -9.98 -28.91 -14.89
C SER A 312 -10.21 -30.42 -15.00
N LEU A 313 -9.67 -31.20 -14.07
CA LEU A 313 -9.87 -32.64 -14.01
C LEU A 313 -11.32 -32.95 -13.65
N THR A 314 -11.94 -33.83 -14.42
CA THR A 314 -13.33 -34.26 -14.21
C THR A 314 -13.39 -35.72 -13.78
N THR A 315 -14.25 -36.04 -12.82
CA THR A 315 -14.45 -37.41 -12.35
C THR A 315 -14.85 -38.32 -13.52
N SER A 316 -14.01 -39.32 -13.80
CA SER A 316 -14.20 -40.27 -14.90
C SER A 316 -14.33 -41.71 -14.42
N GLY A 317 -13.94 -42.00 -13.17
CA GLY A 317 -14.25 -43.24 -12.47
C GLY A 317 -14.40 -43.04 -10.97
N GLY A 318 -15.30 -43.81 -10.36
CA GLY A 318 -15.51 -43.82 -8.91
C GLY A 318 -15.92 -42.44 -8.38
N THR A 319 -15.21 -41.97 -7.34
CA THR A 319 -15.39 -40.63 -6.74
C THR A 319 -14.51 -39.55 -7.37
N GLY A 320 -13.71 -39.89 -8.38
CA GLY A 320 -12.64 -39.04 -8.89
C GLY A 320 -11.32 -39.30 -8.17
N ALA A 321 -10.24 -38.76 -8.72
CA ALA A 321 -8.91 -38.86 -8.15
C ALA A 321 -8.80 -38.06 -6.85
N ASP A 322 -8.29 -38.69 -5.79
CA ASP A 322 -7.68 -38.00 -4.66
C ASP A 322 -6.23 -37.64 -5.00
N LEU A 323 -5.96 -36.35 -5.21
CA LEU A 323 -4.65 -35.85 -5.61
C LEU A 323 -3.60 -35.91 -4.48
N THR A 324 -4.02 -36.19 -3.23
CA THR A 324 -3.11 -36.40 -2.10
C THR A 324 -2.61 -37.84 -1.99
N ALA A 325 -3.20 -38.77 -2.75
CA ALA A 325 -2.93 -40.20 -2.70
C ALA A 325 -2.99 -40.84 -4.10
N VAL A 326 -2.23 -40.27 -5.03
CA VAL A 326 -2.14 -40.76 -6.42
C VAL A 326 -1.36 -42.07 -6.48
N THR A 327 -1.87 -43.00 -7.27
CA THR A 327 -1.35 -44.38 -7.44
C THR A 327 -0.91 -44.67 -8.86
N ALA A 328 -1.38 -43.89 -9.84
CA ALA A 328 -0.92 -43.92 -11.22
C ALA A 328 -1.26 -42.60 -11.92
N VAL A 329 -0.41 -42.19 -12.87
CA VAL A 329 -0.68 -41.08 -13.79
C VAL A 329 -0.51 -41.59 -15.21
N ARG A 330 -1.45 -41.28 -16.11
CA ARG A 330 -1.39 -41.66 -17.52
C ARG A 330 -1.56 -40.44 -18.40
N PHE A 331 -0.67 -40.28 -19.36
CA PHE A 331 -0.77 -39.29 -20.43
C PHE A 331 -1.01 -40.00 -21.76
N GLN A 332 -2.05 -39.60 -22.48
CA GLN A 332 -2.39 -40.16 -23.78
C GLN A 332 -2.45 -39.05 -24.83
N VAL A 333 -1.54 -39.09 -25.79
CA VAL A 333 -1.56 -38.22 -26.96
C VAL A 333 -2.36 -38.90 -28.06
N ASN A 334 -3.47 -38.31 -28.48
CA ASN A 334 -4.26 -38.78 -29.61
C ASN A 334 -3.81 -38.04 -30.87
N VAL A 335 -3.39 -38.82 -31.87
CA VAL A 335 -2.72 -38.32 -33.07
C VAL A 335 -3.68 -38.29 -34.25
N SER A 336 -3.86 -37.11 -34.83
CA SER A 336 -4.57 -36.86 -36.08
C SER A 336 -3.72 -37.25 -37.28
N ALA A 337 -4.40 -37.45 -38.41
CA ALA A 337 -3.81 -38.03 -39.62
C ALA A 337 -2.58 -37.26 -40.13
N GLY A 338 -1.39 -37.84 -39.95
CA GLY A 338 -0.12 -37.24 -40.38
C GLY A 338 0.25 -35.93 -39.68
N ALA A 339 -0.25 -35.72 -38.45
CA ALA A 339 0.03 -34.52 -37.66
C ALA A 339 1.12 -34.78 -36.62
N ASP A 340 2.29 -34.18 -36.81
CA ASP A 340 3.42 -34.31 -35.87
C ASP A 340 3.13 -33.65 -34.51
N ALA A 341 3.75 -34.15 -33.45
CA ALA A 341 3.75 -33.50 -32.14
C ALA A 341 5.07 -33.71 -31.40
N GLN A 342 5.51 -32.69 -30.68
CA GLN A 342 6.59 -32.77 -29.71
C GLN A 342 6.11 -32.31 -28.36
N ILE A 343 6.50 -33.05 -27.33
CA ILE A 343 6.09 -32.70 -25.98
C ILE A 343 7.22 -33.04 -24.99
N ASN A 344 7.55 -32.06 -24.16
CA ASN A 344 8.30 -32.25 -22.93
C ASN A 344 7.30 -32.49 -21.79
N PHE A 345 7.52 -33.55 -21.04
CA PHE A 345 6.64 -34.04 -20.01
C PHE A 345 7.52 -34.27 -18.78
N THR A 346 7.20 -33.93 -17.53
CA THR A 346 6.04 -33.29 -16.93
C THR A 346 6.48 -32.83 -15.54
N ARG A 347 5.97 -31.70 -15.09
CA ARG A 347 6.06 -31.35 -13.68
C ARG A 347 4.74 -30.82 -13.16
N ILE A 348 4.53 -30.99 -11.87
CA ILE A 348 3.51 -30.25 -11.14
C ILE A 348 4.10 -28.89 -10.80
N VAL A 349 3.33 -27.85 -11.07
CA VAL A 349 3.68 -26.47 -10.74
C VAL A 349 2.74 -25.93 -9.68
N ALA A 350 3.30 -25.10 -8.82
CA ALA A 350 2.61 -24.28 -7.85
C ALA A 350 2.62 -22.81 -8.31
N PRO A 351 1.63 -22.00 -7.90
CA PRO A 351 1.67 -20.56 -8.11
C PRO A 351 2.92 -19.93 -7.49
N ASP A 352 3.57 -19.04 -8.22
CA ASP A 352 4.59 -18.16 -7.64
C ASP A 352 3.89 -16.97 -6.97
N VAL A 353 4.04 -16.86 -5.65
CA VAL A 353 3.26 -15.93 -4.82
C VAL A 353 4.11 -14.74 -4.43
N THR A 354 3.74 -13.57 -4.95
CA THR A 354 4.32 -12.30 -4.49
C THR A 354 3.51 -11.73 -3.33
N THR A 355 4.19 -11.45 -2.21
CA THR A 355 3.56 -10.89 -1.02
C THR A 355 3.49 -9.35 -1.07
N ARG A 356 2.31 -8.80 -0.79
CA ARG A 356 2.06 -7.36 -0.58
C ARG A 356 1.17 -7.16 0.64
N ASN A 357 1.72 -6.72 1.76
CA ASN A 357 0.93 -6.42 2.94
C ASN A 357 0.48 -4.96 2.93
N PHE A 358 -0.58 -4.61 3.65
CA PHE A 358 -1.11 -3.25 3.75
C PHE A 358 -1.28 -2.83 5.21
N ALA A 359 -0.48 -1.85 5.63
CA ALA A 359 -0.57 -1.31 6.98
C ALA A 359 -1.78 -0.37 7.10
N ASN A 360 -2.51 -0.49 8.20
CA ASN A 360 -3.56 0.43 8.60
C ASN A 360 -3.29 0.86 10.05
N LEU A 361 -3.36 2.16 10.31
CA LEU A 361 -2.97 2.77 11.58
C LEU A 361 -4.22 3.19 12.35
N ASN A 362 -4.15 3.20 13.69
CA ASN A 362 -5.20 3.80 14.50
C ASN A 362 -5.15 5.33 14.35
N PRO A 363 -6.31 6.00 14.27
CA PRO A 363 -6.35 7.46 14.33
C PRO A 363 -5.93 7.93 15.73
N MET A 364 -5.02 8.89 15.77
CA MET A 364 -4.54 9.53 17.00
C MET A 364 -5.24 10.88 17.21
N SER A 365 -5.23 11.38 18.45
CA SER A 365 -5.69 12.72 18.80
C SER A 365 -4.72 13.42 19.75
N LEU A 366 -4.62 14.75 19.65
CA LEU A 366 -3.67 15.57 20.40
C LEU A 366 -4.30 16.92 20.78
N GLY A 367 -4.04 17.40 22.00
CA GLY A 367 -4.37 18.76 22.43
C GLY A 367 -4.29 18.92 23.94
N ASN A 368 -4.91 19.99 24.43
CA ASN A 368 -6.02 19.94 25.37
C ASN A 368 -6.47 21.36 25.72
N LEU A 369 -5.65 22.17 26.41
CA LEU A 369 -6.11 23.42 27.01
C LEU A 369 -5.17 24.62 26.79
N VAL A 370 -5.76 25.80 26.61
CA VAL A 370 -5.07 27.08 26.79
C VAL A 370 -5.63 27.79 28.02
N PHE A 371 -4.79 28.13 29.00
CA PHE A 371 -5.23 28.69 30.28
C PHE A 371 -4.48 29.97 30.68
N ARG A 372 -5.12 30.74 31.57
CA ARG A 372 -4.52 31.94 32.15
C ARG A 372 -3.85 31.61 33.49
N ASP A 373 -2.54 31.54 33.46
CA ASP A 373 -1.66 31.36 34.61
C ASP A 373 -1.49 32.70 35.34
N ASN A 374 -2.27 32.91 36.41
CA ASN A 374 -2.33 34.20 37.10
C ASN A 374 -1.17 34.38 38.09
N ASN A 375 -0.58 33.30 38.57
CA ASN A 375 0.54 33.35 39.50
C ASN A 375 1.90 33.10 38.82
N ASN A 376 1.87 32.81 37.53
CA ASN A 376 3.01 32.64 36.63
C ASN A 376 3.94 31.50 37.08
N ASN A 377 3.37 30.38 37.52
CA ASN A 377 4.09 29.19 38.00
C ASN A 377 4.19 28.06 36.96
N GLY A 378 3.64 28.25 35.75
CA GLY A 378 3.66 27.25 34.68
C GLY A 378 2.69 26.08 34.88
N LEU A 379 1.86 26.12 35.92
CA LEU A 379 0.86 25.09 36.23
C LEU A 379 -0.52 25.71 36.28
N ARG A 380 -1.55 24.95 35.89
CA ARG A 380 -2.93 25.36 36.03
C ARG A 380 -3.42 25.10 37.44
N ASP A 381 -3.64 26.19 38.17
CA ASP A 381 -4.17 26.15 39.53
C ASP A 381 -5.70 26.24 39.60
N THR A 382 -6.25 25.85 40.75
CA THR A 382 -7.68 26.01 41.02
C THR A 382 -8.08 27.48 40.94
N GLY A 383 -9.01 27.80 40.03
CA GLY A 383 -9.52 29.14 39.80
C GLY A 383 -8.91 29.84 38.59
N GLU A 384 -7.95 29.22 37.92
CA GLU A 384 -7.37 29.70 36.68
C GLU A 384 -8.25 29.33 35.48
N PRO A 385 -8.81 30.32 34.77
CA PRO A 385 -9.74 30.07 33.68
C PRO A 385 -9.00 29.69 32.40
N GLY A 386 -9.65 28.91 31.55
CA GLY A 386 -9.23 28.76 30.17
C GLY A 386 -9.41 30.04 29.36
N ILE A 387 -8.65 30.18 28.27
CA ILE A 387 -8.68 31.33 27.38
C ILE A 387 -9.40 30.95 26.09
N PRO A 388 -10.59 31.51 25.82
CA PRO A 388 -11.35 31.18 24.62
C PRO A 388 -10.87 31.92 23.38
N GLY A 389 -11.08 31.33 22.21
CA GLY A 389 -10.83 31.99 20.92
C GLY A 389 -9.37 32.03 20.49
N VAL A 390 -8.49 31.27 21.13
CA VAL A 390 -7.06 31.17 20.78
C VAL A 390 -6.90 30.19 19.63
N ARG A 391 -6.22 30.63 18.56
CA ARG A 391 -5.88 29.77 17.43
C ARG A 391 -4.64 28.94 17.71
N VAL A 392 -4.73 27.63 17.51
CA VAL A 392 -3.64 26.65 17.64
C VAL A 392 -3.42 25.97 16.30
N GLU A 393 -2.19 25.96 15.80
CA GLU A 393 -1.75 25.25 14.59
C GLU A 393 -0.96 23.99 14.98
N LEU A 394 -0.99 22.98 14.11
CA LEU A 394 -0.22 21.75 14.29
C LEU A 394 0.68 21.55 13.07
N TYR A 395 1.91 21.14 13.33
CA TYR A 395 2.92 20.84 12.33
C TYR A 395 3.52 19.47 12.59
N GLU A 396 3.83 18.71 11.54
CA GLU A 396 4.62 17.48 11.62
C GLU A 396 6.11 17.87 11.64
N ASP A 397 6.87 17.38 12.62
CA ASP A 397 8.33 17.55 12.70
C ASP A 397 9.01 16.63 11.68
N THR A 398 9.07 17.11 10.44
CA THR A 398 9.56 16.32 9.31
C THR A 398 11.07 16.08 9.34
N ASN A 399 11.81 16.83 10.14
CA ASN A 399 13.26 16.76 10.20
C ASN A 399 13.79 16.11 11.49
N ALA A 400 12.88 15.79 12.43
CA ALA A 400 13.14 15.10 13.69
C ALA A 400 14.17 15.81 14.57
N ASN A 401 14.13 17.15 14.62
CA ASN A 401 15.02 17.94 15.46
C ASN A 401 14.37 18.43 16.77
N GLY A 402 13.07 18.18 16.95
CA GLY A 402 12.31 18.50 18.15
C GLY A 402 11.89 19.97 18.28
N THR A 403 12.06 20.79 17.23
CA THR A 403 11.82 22.23 17.27
C THR A 403 11.15 22.75 16.00
N TYR A 404 10.31 23.78 16.15
CA TYR A 404 9.60 24.33 14.99
C TYR A 404 10.53 25.05 14.00
N ASP A 405 10.53 24.59 12.76
CA ASP A 405 11.24 25.17 11.62
C ASP A 405 10.29 25.65 10.53
N ALA A 406 10.15 26.97 10.44
CA ALA A 406 9.31 27.61 9.43
C ALA A 406 9.74 27.22 8.00
N GLY A 407 8.85 26.52 7.30
CA GLY A 407 9.05 26.11 5.90
C GLY A 407 9.75 24.76 5.73
N THR A 408 10.23 24.14 6.80
CA THR A 408 10.64 22.72 6.81
C THR A 408 9.48 21.87 7.29
N ASP A 409 8.90 22.20 8.44
CA ASP A 409 7.80 21.43 9.03
C ASP A 409 6.50 21.64 8.28
N THR A 410 5.72 20.56 8.18
CA THR A 410 4.53 20.51 7.34
C THR A 410 3.29 20.76 8.19
N ALA A 411 2.48 21.77 7.83
CA ALA A 411 1.23 22.04 8.53
C ALA A 411 0.24 20.87 8.36
N VAL A 412 -0.39 20.46 9.47
CA VAL A 412 -1.28 19.29 9.53
C VAL A 412 -2.71 19.73 9.81
N GLY A 413 -3.63 19.29 8.94
CA GLY A 413 -5.06 19.54 9.11
C GLY A 413 -5.44 21.02 9.15
N ALA A 414 -6.56 21.30 9.82
CA ALA A 414 -7.02 22.67 10.06
C ALA A 414 -6.61 23.11 11.48
N ALA A 415 -6.20 24.37 11.60
CA ALA A 415 -5.97 25.00 12.90
C ALA A 415 -7.23 24.94 13.78
N GLN A 416 -7.04 24.68 15.06
CA GLN A 416 -8.10 24.68 16.05
C GLN A 416 -8.27 26.08 16.65
N THR A 417 -9.47 26.35 17.16
CA THR A 417 -9.75 27.54 17.97
C THR A 417 -10.28 27.08 19.32
N THR A 418 -9.71 27.57 20.41
CA THR A 418 -10.13 27.14 21.74
C THR A 418 -11.58 27.51 22.03
N ASP A 419 -12.28 26.62 22.72
CA ASP A 419 -13.68 26.79 23.11
C ASP A 419 -13.85 27.79 24.28
N ALA A 420 -15.08 27.94 24.78
CA ALA A 420 -15.39 28.85 25.89
C ALA A 420 -14.62 28.57 27.20
N ASN A 421 -14.12 27.33 27.36
CA ASN A 421 -13.35 26.88 28.51
C ASN A 421 -11.85 26.75 28.19
N GLY A 422 -11.40 27.19 27.00
CA GLY A 422 -10.01 27.12 26.58
C GLY A 422 -9.61 25.80 25.90
N ASN A 423 -10.52 24.85 25.70
CA ASN A 423 -10.15 23.53 25.18
C ASN A 423 -10.01 23.51 23.66
N TYR A 424 -9.11 22.67 23.14
CA TYR A 424 -8.92 22.39 21.71
C TYR A 424 -8.50 20.92 21.50
N LEU A 425 -8.76 20.38 20.29
CA LEU A 425 -8.41 19.00 19.97
C LEU A 425 -8.13 18.82 18.47
N PHE A 426 -6.97 18.27 18.14
CA PHE A 426 -6.66 17.72 16.83
C PHE A 426 -7.03 16.23 16.83
N SER A 427 -7.72 15.77 15.78
CA SER A 427 -8.19 14.38 15.67
C SER A 427 -7.90 13.80 14.29
N ASN A 428 -7.94 12.48 14.16
CA ASN A 428 -7.61 11.75 12.94
C ASN A 428 -6.17 12.03 12.47
N LEU A 429 -5.24 12.07 13.42
CA LEU A 429 -3.81 12.17 13.16
C LEU A 429 -3.24 10.77 12.88
N LEU A 430 -2.20 10.71 12.05
CA LEU A 430 -1.37 9.51 11.95
C LEU A 430 -0.41 9.48 13.17
N PRO A 431 0.14 8.31 13.54
CA PRO A 431 1.31 8.27 14.41
C PRO A 431 2.48 9.05 13.81
N GLY A 432 3.24 9.75 14.65
CA GLY A 432 4.35 10.61 14.24
C GLY A 432 4.65 11.72 15.25
N ASP A 433 5.63 12.55 14.91
CA ASP A 433 6.13 13.63 15.77
C ASP A 433 5.50 14.97 15.35
N TYR A 434 4.94 15.69 16.32
CA TYR A 434 4.16 16.90 16.08
C TYR A 434 4.60 18.08 16.93
N ILE A 435 4.46 19.28 16.40
CA ILE A 435 4.71 20.53 17.11
C ILE A 435 3.46 21.40 17.01
N ALA A 436 2.94 21.83 18.17
CA ALA A 436 1.86 22.79 18.20
C ALA A 436 2.39 24.21 18.30
N LEU A 437 1.75 25.14 17.58
CA LEU A 437 2.12 26.53 17.49
C LEU A 437 0.91 27.44 17.72
N ILE A 438 1.03 28.34 18.69
CA ILE A 438 0.17 29.51 18.83
C ILE A 438 0.86 30.68 18.10
N PRO A 439 0.35 31.14 16.95
CA PRO A 439 1.05 32.14 16.15
C PRO A 439 1.08 33.50 16.85
N ILE A 440 2.13 34.28 16.62
CA ILE A 440 2.34 35.59 17.23
C ILE A 440 1.19 36.58 16.96
N SER A 441 0.41 36.33 15.91
CA SER A 441 -0.79 37.11 15.61
C SER A 441 -1.83 37.06 16.73
N GLN A 442 -1.87 36.00 17.55
CA GLN A 442 -2.81 35.88 18.68
C GLN A 442 -2.55 36.89 19.81
N PHE A 443 -1.38 37.54 19.81
CA PHE A 443 -0.98 38.55 20.81
C PHE A 443 -1.22 39.99 20.35
N ALA A 444 -1.67 40.19 19.11
CA ALA A 444 -1.94 41.52 18.58
C ALA A 444 -3.17 42.17 19.24
N ALA A 445 -3.30 43.49 19.08
CA ALA A 445 -4.43 44.23 19.64
C ALA A 445 -5.78 43.67 19.17
N GLY A 446 -6.69 43.41 20.10
CA GLY A 446 -8.01 42.82 19.86
C GLY A 446 -8.02 41.30 19.66
N GLN A 447 -6.93 40.60 19.95
CA GLN A 447 -6.85 39.13 19.88
C GLN A 447 -6.91 38.49 21.26
N ALA A 448 -7.11 37.17 21.31
CA ALA A 448 -7.37 36.43 22.54
C ALA A 448 -6.24 36.50 23.59
N LEU A 449 -4.99 36.65 23.14
CA LEU A 449 -3.80 36.73 24.00
C LEU A 449 -3.22 38.15 24.09
N GLU A 450 -4.00 39.18 23.74
CA GLU A 450 -3.57 40.58 23.89
C GLU A 450 -3.12 40.86 25.34
N GLY A 451 -1.87 41.32 25.49
CA GLY A 451 -1.31 41.68 26.78
C GLY A 451 -0.90 40.52 27.69
N LEU A 452 -0.86 39.29 27.16
CA LEU A 452 -0.34 38.13 27.86
C LEU A 452 1.03 37.72 27.29
N LEU A 453 1.81 37.02 28.10
CA LEU A 453 3.03 36.33 27.69
C LEU A 453 2.93 34.85 28.06
N THR A 454 3.74 34.01 27.41
CA THR A 454 3.94 32.62 27.85
C THR A 454 4.40 32.61 29.31
N SER A 455 4.00 31.59 30.08
CA SER A 455 4.42 31.49 31.48
C SER A 455 5.95 31.37 31.59
N THR A 456 6.52 31.70 32.75
CA THR A 456 8.00 31.85 32.87
C THR A 456 8.76 30.60 33.31
N ASP A 457 8.10 29.46 33.49
CA ASP A 457 8.82 28.20 33.73
C ASP A 457 9.44 27.70 32.40
N PRO A 458 10.59 27.00 32.39
CA PRO A 458 11.03 26.33 31.18
C PRO A 458 9.95 25.33 30.77
N ALA A 459 9.36 25.54 29.60
CA ALA A 459 8.37 24.65 29.02
C ALA A 459 8.86 23.20 29.08
N PRO A 460 8.24 22.33 29.90
CA PRO A 460 8.57 20.92 29.90
C PRO A 460 8.13 20.29 28.58
N ASP A 461 8.89 19.29 28.17
CA ASP A 461 8.58 18.47 27.01
C ASP A 461 7.38 17.56 27.36
N PRO A 462 6.26 17.63 26.61
CA PRO A 462 5.05 16.84 26.86
C PRO A 462 5.28 15.34 26.89
N ASP A 463 6.27 14.82 26.16
CA ASP A 463 6.59 13.40 26.14
C ASP A 463 7.33 12.95 27.42
N THR A 464 8.08 13.86 28.04
CA THR A 464 8.87 13.54 29.24
C THR A 464 8.14 13.86 30.54
N VAL A 465 7.23 14.83 30.49
CA VAL A 465 6.41 15.29 31.62
C VAL A 465 4.95 15.23 31.19
N VAL A 466 4.31 14.09 31.46
CA VAL A 466 2.94 13.75 31.02
C VAL A 466 1.86 14.29 31.97
N THR A 467 2.01 15.53 32.43
CA THR A 467 0.97 16.20 33.22
C THR A 467 -0.03 16.89 32.31
N ASN A 468 -1.29 17.00 32.75
CA ASN A 468 -2.37 17.64 32.00
C ASN A 468 -2.82 18.92 32.73
N ASP A 469 -1.87 19.76 33.11
CA ASP A 469 -2.13 21.06 33.75
C ASP A 469 -0.84 21.92 33.75
N ASP A 470 0.04 21.78 32.75
CA ASP A 470 1.33 22.50 32.70
C ASP A 470 1.60 23.17 31.36
N ASP A 471 2.29 24.31 31.36
CA ASP A 471 2.58 25.07 30.15
C ASP A 471 3.70 24.43 29.31
N ASN A 472 3.37 23.83 28.16
CA ASN A 472 4.38 23.27 27.25
C ASN A 472 4.90 24.28 26.22
N GLY A 473 4.50 25.55 26.31
CA GLY A 473 4.80 26.58 25.32
C GLY A 473 6.13 27.31 25.55
N ALA A 474 6.98 27.35 24.52
CA ALA A 474 8.18 28.18 24.47
C ALA A 474 8.06 29.30 23.43
N LEU A 475 8.40 30.54 23.82
CA LEU A 475 8.36 31.68 22.91
C LEU A 475 9.47 31.60 21.85
N ILE A 476 9.07 31.60 20.58
CA ILE A 476 9.95 31.78 19.42
C ILE A 476 9.78 33.21 18.91
N ALA A 477 10.83 34.02 19.05
CA ALA A 477 10.79 35.44 18.73
C ALA A 477 10.32 35.71 17.28
N GLY A 478 9.23 36.48 17.15
CA GLY A 478 8.66 36.85 15.86
C GLY A 478 7.80 35.78 15.18
N VAL A 479 7.68 34.58 15.77
CA VAL A 479 6.88 33.46 15.24
C VAL A 479 5.65 33.21 16.08
N GLY A 480 5.80 33.06 17.40
CA GLY A 480 4.72 32.69 18.30
C GLY A 480 5.23 31.87 19.48
N VAL A 481 4.35 31.06 20.06
CA VAL A 481 4.68 30.12 21.15
C VAL A 481 4.49 28.71 20.62
N ALA A 482 5.56 27.92 20.65
CA ALA A 482 5.58 26.56 20.13
C ALA A 482 6.02 25.57 21.20
N THR A 483 5.60 24.33 21.07
CA THR A 483 6.03 23.24 21.95
C THR A 483 7.34 22.62 21.47
N ALA A 484 7.95 21.79 22.31
CA ALA A 484 8.81 20.71 21.80
C ALA A 484 7.98 19.72 20.96
N ALA A 485 8.65 18.83 20.22
CA ALA A 485 7.94 17.78 19.50
C ALA A 485 7.26 16.81 20.48
N ILE A 486 6.02 16.44 20.17
CA ILE A 486 5.22 15.42 20.86
C ILE A 486 5.11 14.20 19.94
N THR A 487 5.51 13.04 20.45
CA THR A 487 5.49 11.77 19.72
C THR A 487 4.14 11.08 19.93
N LEU A 488 3.34 10.94 18.87
CA LEU A 488 2.12 10.13 18.90
C LEU A 488 2.42 8.71 18.43
N ALA A 489 2.22 7.73 19.31
CA ALA A 489 2.38 6.31 19.04
C ALA A 489 1.15 5.52 19.50
N SER A 490 0.66 4.63 18.64
CA SER A 490 -0.61 3.96 18.89
C SER A 490 -0.54 3.01 20.09
N GLY A 491 -1.51 3.16 20.98
CA GLY A 491 -1.67 2.29 22.13
C GLY A 491 -0.74 2.60 23.30
N THR A 492 0.10 3.62 23.19
CA THR A 492 1.12 3.98 24.18
C THR A 492 0.94 5.36 24.79
N GLU A 493 -0.07 6.13 24.36
CA GLU A 493 -0.33 7.46 24.93
C GLU A 493 -0.73 7.38 26.42
N PRO A 494 -0.47 8.45 27.19
CA PRO A 494 -0.90 8.54 28.58
C PRO A 494 -2.40 8.26 28.75
N THR A 495 -2.79 7.54 29.80
CA THR A 495 -4.20 7.22 30.09
C THR A 495 -4.68 7.86 31.41
N ASN A 496 -3.95 8.87 31.88
CA ASN A 496 -4.18 9.58 33.14
C ASN A 496 -4.09 11.10 32.94
N ASP A 497 -4.27 11.53 31.71
CA ASP A 497 -4.23 12.88 31.18
C ASP A 497 -5.65 13.42 30.92
N GLY A 498 -6.65 12.94 31.65
CA GLY A 498 -8.03 13.41 31.51
C GLY A 498 -8.96 12.47 30.74
N ASP A 499 -8.43 11.45 30.07
CA ASP A 499 -9.22 10.32 29.59
C ASP A 499 -8.54 8.96 29.86
N THR A 500 -9.00 7.90 29.20
CA THR A 500 -8.45 6.54 29.32
C THR A 500 -8.13 5.90 27.97
N ASP A 501 -8.17 6.68 26.89
CA ASP A 501 -7.89 6.20 25.53
C ASP A 501 -6.38 6.30 25.28
N ASN A 502 -5.76 5.19 24.93
CA ASN A 502 -4.32 5.12 24.72
C ASN A 502 -3.89 5.53 23.29
N ASN A 503 -4.76 6.24 22.57
CA ASN A 503 -4.48 6.90 21.29
C ASN A 503 -4.80 8.40 21.30
N SER A 504 -5.14 8.94 22.47
CA SER A 504 -5.26 10.38 22.71
C SER A 504 -4.16 10.84 23.63
N ASN A 505 -3.58 11.99 23.32
CA ASN A 505 -2.64 12.67 24.17
C ASN A 505 -3.22 14.05 24.52
N LEU A 506 -3.64 14.19 25.78
CA LEU A 506 -4.26 15.38 26.34
C LEU A 506 -3.31 16.14 27.30
N THR A 507 -2.00 15.91 27.21
CA THR A 507 -1.00 16.59 28.04
C THR A 507 -0.49 17.89 27.41
N LEU A 508 -1.04 18.30 26.26
CA LEU A 508 -0.55 19.43 25.50
C LEU A 508 -1.31 20.71 25.86
N ASP A 509 -0.78 21.46 26.81
CA ASP A 509 -1.37 22.70 27.30
C ASP A 509 -0.48 23.92 27.05
N PHE A 510 -1.11 25.10 27.05
CA PHE A 510 -0.41 26.39 26.99
C PHE A 510 -0.86 27.32 28.12
N GLY A 511 0.10 27.78 28.92
CA GLY A 511 -0.10 28.70 30.02
C GLY A 511 0.30 30.12 29.65
N PHE A 512 -0.59 31.08 29.89
CA PHE A 512 -0.34 32.49 29.61
C PHE A 512 -0.56 33.37 30.82
N SER A 513 0.47 34.13 31.19
CA SER A 513 0.44 35.04 32.32
C SER A 513 0.36 36.51 31.91
N PRO A 514 -0.38 37.34 32.67
CA PRO A 514 -0.42 38.78 32.45
C PRO A 514 0.89 39.44 32.87
N GLN A 515 1.56 40.16 31.96
CA GLN A 515 2.79 40.87 32.31
C GLN A 515 2.49 42.19 33.05
N ILE A 516 3.10 42.34 34.23
CA ILE A 516 3.21 43.62 34.93
C ILE A 516 4.64 44.13 34.71
N ASP A 517 4.80 45.38 34.27
CA ASP A 517 6.11 46.02 34.09
C ASP A 517 6.15 47.33 34.90
N LEU A 518 6.61 47.23 36.15
CA LEU A 518 6.71 48.35 37.07
C LEU A 518 8.06 49.07 36.94
N GLY A 519 8.01 50.34 36.55
CA GLY A 519 9.13 51.28 36.60
C GLY A 519 9.00 52.25 37.77
N VAL A 520 10.12 52.59 38.41
CA VAL A 520 10.19 53.66 39.41
C VAL A 520 11.30 54.64 39.07
N VAL A 521 10.97 55.92 38.95
CA VAL A 521 11.92 57.00 38.72
C VAL A 521 11.90 57.97 39.89
N LYS A 522 13.04 58.19 40.54
CA LYS A 522 13.21 59.20 41.59
C LYS A 522 13.99 60.40 41.06
N THR A 523 13.41 61.58 41.16
CA THR A 523 14.04 62.85 40.77
C THR A 523 14.08 63.81 41.95
N ALA A 524 15.17 64.55 42.11
CA ALA A 524 15.24 65.67 43.04
C ALA A 524 15.06 66.96 42.27
N ASN A 525 14.36 67.94 42.85
CA ASN A 525 14.23 69.27 42.26
C ASN A 525 15.56 70.05 42.20
N VAL A 526 16.54 69.67 43.03
CA VAL A 526 17.86 70.29 43.11
C VAL A 526 18.96 69.23 43.23
N THR A 527 20.15 69.52 42.68
CA THR A 527 21.33 68.64 42.77
C THR A 527 22.26 69.00 43.93
N THR A 528 22.14 70.22 44.46
CA THR A 528 22.81 70.69 45.68
C THR A 528 21.81 71.51 46.49
N VAL A 529 21.86 71.39 47.81
CA VAL A 529 21.03 72.15 48.72
C VAL A 529 21.87 72.63 49.90
N GLN A 530 21.57 73.81 50.42
CA GLN A 530 22.17 74.28 51.68
C GLN A 530 21.29 73.86 52.86
N ALA A 531 21.92 73.59 54.01
CA ALA A 531 21.21 73.25 55.23
C ALA A 531 20.12 74.30 55.55
N GLY A 532 18.92 73.82 55.90
CA GLY A 532 17.73 74.65 56.17
C GLY A 532 16.82 74.90 54.96
N ASN A 533 17.27 74.62 53.73
CA ASN A 533 16.42 74.69 52.52
C ASN A 533 15.77 73.33 52.21
N GLN A 534 14.61 73.36 51.55
CA GLN A 534 13.85 72.15 51.20
C GLN A 534 14.34 71.51 49.90
N ILE A 535 14.42 70.17 49.89
CA ILE A 535 14.51 69.34 48.68
C ILE A 535 13.15 68.68 48.48
N THR A 536 12.69 68.61 47.25
CA THR A 536 11.53 67.82 46.85
C THR A 536 12.00 66.64 46.01
N TYR A 537 11.70 65.44 46.49
CA TYR A 537 11.86 64.21 45.71
C TYR A 537 10.52 63.83 45.08
N THR A 538 10.52 63.61 43.77
CA THR A 538 9.37 63.09 43.03
C THR A 538 9.67 61.65 42.63
N LEU A 539 8.87 60.72 43.17
CA LEU A 539 8.88 59.31 42.76
C LEU A 539 7.72 59.09 41.78
N THR A 540 8.05 58.73 40.55
CA THR A 540 7.07 58.34 39.53
C THR A 540 7.07 56.83 39.42
N VAL A 541 5.94 56.20 39.73
CA VAL A 541 5.70 54.76 39.53
C VAL A 541 4.89 54.62 38.24
N THR A 542 5.41 53.86 37.29
CA THR A 542 4.73 53.56 36.03
C THR A 542 4.51 52.07 35.93
N ASN A 543 3.32 51.65 35.50
CA ASN A 543 3.13 50.29 35.01
C ASN A 543 3.07 50.36 33.48
N ALA A 544 4.17 50.02 32.83
CA ALA A 544 4.26 49.92 31.38
C ALA A 544 3.69 48.58 30.86
N GLY A 545 3.38 47.65 31.78
CA GLY A 545 2.80 46.36 31.47
C GLY A 545 1.29 46.47 31.21
N PRO A 546 0.75 45.58 30.37
CA PRO A 546 -0.68 45.56 30.03
C PRO A 546 -1.58 45.19 31.23
N ALA A 547 -1.05 44.52 32.26
CA ALA A 547 -1.83 44.04 33.39
C ALA A 547 -1.81 45.01 34.57
N ALA A 548 -2.96 45.21 35.24
CA ALA A 548 -3.03 46.08 36.41
C ALA A 548 -2.22 45.51 37.60
N ALA A 549 -1.25 46.26 38.08
CA ALA A 549 -0.52 45.92 39.29
C ALA A 549 -1.38 46.15 40.55
N THR A 550 -1.47 45.15 41.43
CA THR A 550 -2.16 45.27 42.72
C THR A 550 -1.16 45.09 43.86
N ASN A 551 -1.47 45.64 45.04
CA ASN A 551 -0.61 45.55 46.24
C ASN A 551 0.83 46.06 46.08
N VAL A 552 1.07 47.00 45.16
CA VAL A 552 2.40 47.60 44.96
C VAL A 552 2.75 48.50 46.15
N VAL A 553 3.88 48.22 46.80
CA VAL A 553 4.45 49.04 47.87
C VAL A 553 5.80 49.57 47.42
N VAL A 554 5.95 50.90 47.36
CA VAL A 554 7.23 51.57 47.12
C VAL A 554 7.73 52.16 48.42
N LYS A 555 8.95 51.78 48.82
CA LYS A 555 9.63 52.30 50.01
C LYS A 555 10.82 53.16 49.57
N ASP A 556 10.88 54.37 50.10
CA ASP A 556 12.00 55.28 49.91
C ASP A 556 12.57 55.69 51.26
N ASP A 557 13.75 55.18 51.59
CA ASP A 557 14.45 55.53 52.81
C ASP A 557 15.27 56.80 52.57
N LEU A 558 15.05 57.84 53.38
CA LEU A 558 15.86 59.04 53.31
C LEU A 558 17.32 58.74 53.67
N PRO A 559 18.29 59.34 52.98
CA PRO A 559 19.69 59.16 53.32
C PRO A 559 19.99 59.69 54.73
N ASN A 560 20.67 58.88 55.53
CA ASN A 560 21.15 59.29 56.85
C ASN A 560 22.39 60.18 56.70
N LEU A 561 22.20 61.50 56.78
CA LEU A 561 23.23 62.51 56.57
C LEU A 561 23.68 63.19 57.88
N SER A 562 23.94 62.44 58.95
CA SER A 562 24.39 63.02 60.23
C SER A 562 25.62 63.95 60.08
N PRO A 563 25.62 65.17 60.65
CA PRO A 563 24.60 65.78 61.52
C PRO A 563 23.44 66.51 60.80
N ASP A 564 23.48 66.65 59.48
CA ASP A 564 22.53 67.37 58.64
C ASP A 564 21.43 66.44 58.06
N ALA A 565 20.77 65.66 58.93
CA ALA A 565 19.75 64.71 58.50
C ALA A 565 18.57 65.41 57.80
N LEU A 566 18.07 64.79 56.73
CA LEU A 566 16.84 65.24 56.06
C LEU A 566 15.62 64.91 56.94
N VAL A 567 14.72 65.87 57.11
CA VAL A 567 13.43 65.69 57.80
C VAL A 567 12.31 65.81 56.78
N ILE A 568 11.32 64.91 56.84
CA ILE A 568 10.17 64.96 55.94
C ILE A 568 9.24 66.10 56.37
N VAL A 569 9.08 67.10 55.49
CA VAL A 569 8.15 68.21 55.71
C VAL A 569 6.72 67.79 55.31
N SER A 570 6.58 67.13 54.17
CA SER A 570 5.32 66.61 53.66
C SER A 570 5.57 65.53 52.60
N ALA A 571 4.57 64.69 52.35
CA ALA A 571 4.53 63.81 51.19
C ALA A 571 3.07 63.61 50.78
N THR A 572 2.84 63.59 49.47
CA THR A 572 1.51 63.50 48.87
C THR A 572 1.60 62.59 47.65
N ALA A 573 0.56 61.79 47.41
CA ALA A 573 0.42 61.04 46.16
C ALA A 573 -0.58 61.71 45.23
N THR A 574 -0.29 61.66 43.94
CA THR A 574 -1.21 62.01 42.86
C THR A 574 -1.44 60.75 42.02
N GLY A 575 -2.70 60.39 41.73
CA GLY A 575 -3.01 59.18 40.95
C GLY A 575 -3.56 57.98 41.75
N GLY A 576 -4.17 58.21 42.92
CA GLY A 576 -4.95 57.19 43.64
C GLY A 576 -4.19 56.35 44.68
N GLY A 577 -2.86 56.52 44.82
CA GLY A 577 -2.06 55.88 45.87
C GLY A 577 -2.25 56.51 47.25
N VAL A 578 -2.01 55.73 48.31
CA VAL A 578 -1.97 56.21 49.70
C VAL A 578 -0.50 56.32 50.15
N VAL A 579 -0.11 57.46 50.70
CA VAL A 579 1.23 57.64 51.29
C VAL A 579 1.13 57.47 52.79
N THR A 580 1.92 56.55 53.36
CA THR A 580 2.09 56.41 54.80
C THR A 580 3.50 56.86 55.17
N GLN A 581 3.63 57.81 56.10
CA GLN A 581 4.91 58.32 56.58
C GLN A 581 5.13 57.88 58.04
N PRO A 582 5.90 56.81 58.29
CA PRO A 582 6.35 56.50 59.63
C PRO A 582 7.59 57.35 59.96
N GLY A 583 7.40 58.43 60.74
CA GLY A 583 8.51 59.11 61.44
C GLY A 583 8.72 60.58 61.08
N ASN A 584 8.17 61.46 61.92
CA ASN A 584 8.77 62.76 62.25
C ASN A 584 9.18 62.69 63.73
N ALA A 585 10.24 61.96 64.04
CA ALA A 585 10.90 62.05 65.33
C ALA A 585 12.38 61.79 65.11
N ASN A 586 13.22 62.78 65.44
CA ASN A 586 14.68 62.72 65.39
C ASN A 586 15.24 61.31 65.70
N GLY A 587 15.94 60.71 64.73
CA GLY A 587 16.64 59.44 64.89
C GLY A 587 16.62 58.60 63.63
#